data_AF-A2F033-F1
#
_entry.id   AF-A2F033-F1
#
_cell.length_a   1.000
_cell.length_b   1.000
_cell.length_c   1.000
_cell.angle_alpha   90.00
_cell.angle_beta   90.00
_cell.angle_gamma   90.00
#
_symmetry.space_group_name_H-M   'P 1'
#
loop_
_entity.id
_entity.type
_entity.pdbx_description
1 polymer ?
#
loop_
_entity_poly.entity_id
_entity_poly.type
_entity_poly.pdbx_seq_one_letter_code
_entity_poly.pdbx_strand_id
1 'polypeptide(L)'
;MIALLLLGYRNLTISEQRAIMAESEIYDLNVYKAFLECKDFAQMFMKPIDNKIGYYNFDLEPNETVCIVGSIVVGGSADYHVDAAIAKATKEGPKWETISKDNAMFVVPDIKAKVDISKMKISKILKELFNLVTVIAPPVSKIKCNNGKACTIQIHPIPPSYQVEIKNEIKFNLDISFRFKSIFSTKSTGAFNIKYKTGGSVSKTALTATVDLSQGLYLSSTEKNFTYTRDEKVDFLAGKDDYVGKFLGIPCHHDKEGPIGASKNNWFRPMFNVKDILKDLTFSLNVWEFVEDNLKKFINIDGSTVITWAPMAQSLSTKANITDNPEKVYFEELTYSVPANGGVYDKKDVGLADAPWYVRYQLVMILCAAVIIVGIIAAVVAIVLVKKYKKNDSETKGADAV
;
A
#
# COMPACT_ATOMS: atom_id res chain seq x y z
N MET A 1 4.58 1.64 -24.08
CA MET A 1 4.97 2.56 -23.00
C MET A 1 3.78 3.06 -22.19
N ILE A 2 2.71 3.62 -22.77
CA ILE A 2 1.44 3.85 -22.03
C ILE A 2 0.99 2.57 -21.31
N ALA A 3 1.22 1.42 -21.95
CA ALA A 3 1.05 0.12 -21.32
C ALA A 3 1.95 -0.17 -20.11
N LEU A 4 3.22 0.24 -20.14
CA LEU A 4 4.17 0.08 -19.04
C LEU A 4 3.81 0.99 -17.86
N LEU A 5 3.33 2.21 -18.16
CA LEU A 5 2.78 3.19 -17.21
C LEU A 5 1.49 2.67 -16.52
N LEU A 6 0.72 1.83 -17.21
CA LEU A 6 -0.48 1.19 -16.70
C LEU A 6 -0.24 -0.15 -15.98
N LEU A 7 1.01 -0.64 -15.87
CA LEU A 7 1.32 -1.91 -15.19
C LEU A 7 0.91 -1.93 -13.71
N GLY A 8 0.92 -0.77 -13.04
CA GLY A 8 0.48 -0.63 -11.65
C GLY A 8 -1.00 -0.93 -11.40
N TYR A 9 -1.80 -1.17 -12.45
CA TYR A 9 -3.25 -1.23 -12.34
C TYR A 9 -3.87 -2.62 -12.20
N ARG A 10 -3.14 -3.72 -12.44
CA ARG A 10 -3.82 -4.98 -12.76
C ARG A 10 -3.68 -6.08 -11.70
N ASN A 11 -4.83 -6.64 -11.33
CA ASN A 11 -4.93 -7.99 -10.78
C ASN A 11 -5.19 -8.99 -11.93
N LEU A 12 -4.81 -10.25 -11.72
CA LEU A 12 -4.95 -11.33 -12.70
C LEU A 12 -6.37 -11.40 -13.27
N THR A 13 -6.50 -11.34 -14.59
CA THR A 13 -7.76 -11.65 -15.29
C THR A 13 -8.11 -13.12 -15.18
N ILE A 14 -9.38 -13.43 -15.42
CA ILE A 14 -9.90 -14.81 -15.41
C ILE A 14 -9.08 -15.74 -16.34
N SER A 15 -8.62 -15.25 -17.50
CA SER A 15 -7.75 -16.02 -18.40
C SER A 15 -6.36 -16.29 -17.82
N GLU A 16 -5.82 -15.37 -17.00
CA GLU A 16 -4.51 -15.52 -16.35
C GLU A 16 -4.61 -16.36 -15.08
N GLN A 17 -5.70 -16.24 -14.34
CA GLN A 17 -6.04 -17.17 -13.26
C GLN A 17 -6.14 -18.60 -13.80
N ARG A 18 -6.76 -18.79 -14.98
CA ARG A 18 -6.78 -20.09 -15.66
C ARG A 18 -5.41 -20.55 -16.15
N ALA A 19 -4.55 -19.64 -16.62
CA ALA A 19 -3.18 -19.99 -17.02
C ALA A 19 -2.32 -20.39 -15.81
N ILE A 20 -2.48 -19.70 -14.67
CA ILE A 20 -1.88 -20.08 -13.39
C ILE A 20 -2.40 -21.43 -12.93
N MET A 21 -3.71 -21.67 -13.05
CA MET A 21 -4.27 -22.98 -12.73
C MET A 21 -3.73 -24.07 -13.66
N ALA A 22 -3.60 -23.82 -14.96
CA ALA A 22 -3.02 -24.78 -15.91
C ALA A 22 -1.52 -25.03 -15.66
N GLU A 23 -0.75 -24.00 -15.32
CA GLU A 23 0.67 -24.15 -14.94
C GLU A 23 0.80 -24.86 -13.58
N SER A 24 -0.13 -24.62 -12.65
CA SER A 24 -0.22 -25.34 -11.39
C SER A 24 -0.56 -26.82 -11.60
N GLU A 25 -1.40 -27.16 -12.59
CA GLU A 25 -1.70 -28.55 -12.95
C GLU A 25 -0.48 -29.29 -13.52
N ILE A 26 0.40 -28.59 -14.25
CA ILE A 26 1.66 -29.17 -14.75
C ILE A 26 2.60 -29.56 -13.60
N TYR A 27 2.59 -28.81 -12.50
CA TYR A 27 3.49 -29.00 -11.35
C TYR A 27 2.81 -29.58 -10.10
N ASP A 28 1.60 -30.14 -10.26
CA ASP A 28 0.75 -30.66 -9.18
C ASP A 28 0.51 -29.71 -8.00
N LEU A 29 0.50 -28.40 -8.28
CA LEU A 29 0.22 -27.33 -7.33
C LEU A 29 -1.28 -27.03 -7.21
N ASN A 30 -2.12 -28.07 -7.28
CA ASN A 30 -3.55 -27.92 -7.04
C ASN A 30 -3.78 -27.47 -5.58
N VAL A 31 -4.49 -26.35 -5.40
CA VAL A 31 -4.77 -25.78 -4.06
C VAL A 31 -5.51 -26.74 -3.13
N TYR A 32 -6.34 -27.63 -3.68
CA TYR A 32 -7.05 -28.66 -2.92
C TYR A 32 -6.14 -29.80 -2.44
N LYS A 33 -4.92 -29.92 -3.01
CA LYS A 33 -3.91 -30.91 -2.60
C LYS A 33 -2.90 -30.35 -1.60
N ALA A 34 -2.89 -29.03 -1.38
CA ALA A 34 -1.98 -28.40 -0.42
C ALA A 34 -2.24 -28.87 1.02
N PHE A 35 -3.52 -29.07 1.38
CA PHE A 35 -3.96 -29.68 2.63
C PHE A 35 -5.16 -30.58 2.33
N LEU A 36 -4.97 -31.90 2.31
CA LEU A 36 -5.99 -32.88 1.91
C LEU A 36 -7.17 -32.94 2.89
N GLU A 37 -6.97 -32.47 4.12
CA GLU A 37 -7.99 -32.37 5.15
C GLU A 37 -8.96 -31.20 4.95
N CYS A 38 -8.60 -30.21 4.12
CA CYS A 38 -9.44 -29.05 3.83
C CYS A 38 -10.54 -29.43 2.83
N LYS A 39 -11.79 -29.47 3.29
CA LYS A 39 -12.96 -29.81 2.45
C LYS A 39 -13.59 -28.59 1.77
N ASP A 40 -13.51 -27.44 2.44
CA ASP A 40 -14.04 -26.16 1.96
C ASP A 40 -12.97 -25.08 2.03
N PHE A 41 -12.92 -24.23 1.01
CA PHE A 41 -11.94 -23.16 0.90
C PHE A 41 -12.63 -21.81 0.75
N ALA A 42 -12.35 -20.89 1.67
CA ALA A 42 -12.70 -19.49 1.45
C ALA A 42 -11.68 -18.86 0.47
N GLN A 43 -12.16 -18.41 -0.69
CA GLN A 43 -11.32 -17.79 -1.70
C GLN A 43 -11.17 -16.29 -1.41
N MET A 44 -9.96 -15.88 -1.04
CA MET A 44 -9.61 -14.52 -0.64
C MET A 44 -8.76 -13.86 -1.72
N PHE A 45 -9.38 -13.57 -2.86
CA PHE A 45 -8.78 -12.78 -3.94
C PHE A 45 -9.32 -11.36 -3.90
N MET A 46 -8.44 -10.35 -3.87
CA MET A 46 -8.90 -8.98 -4.08
C MET A 46 -9.36 -8.81 -5.53
N LYS A 47 -10.62 -8.42 -5.75
CA LYS A 47 -11.16 -7.95 -7.03
C LYS A 47 -11.34 -6.42 -6.98
N PRO A 48 -10.37 -5.63 -7.46
CA PRO A 48 -10.27 -4.21 -7.13
C PRO A 48 -11.37 -3.33 -7.74
N ILE A 49 -12.18 -3.88 -8.66
CA ILE A 49 -13.26 -3.18 -9.36
C ILE A 49 -14.61 -3.38 -8.64
N ASP A 50 -14.84 -4.50 -7.96
CA ASP A 50 -16.12 -4.85 -7.32
C ASP A 50 -16.01 -5.06 -5.79
N ASN A 51 -14.86 -4.80 -5.19
CA ASN A 51 -14.57 -5.25 -3.83
C ASN A 51 -15.59 -4.70 -2.81
N LYS A 52 -16.26 -5.61 -2.12
CA LYS A 52 -16.57 -5.45 -0.69
C LYS A 52 -15.23 -5.31 0.03
N ILE A 53 -14.77 -4.07 0.20
CA ILE A 53 -13.58 -3.75 1.01
C ILE A 53 -13.99 -4.01 2.46
N GLY A 54 -13.27 -4.87 3.17
CA GLY A 54 -13.64 -5.34 4.49
C GLY A 54 -12.90 -6.62 4.89
N TYR A 55 -13.17 -7.10 6.09
CA TYR A 55 -12.65 -8.36 6.60
C TYR A 55 -13.78 -9.39 6.72
N TYR A 56 -13.39 -10.66 6.74
CA TYR A 56 -14.28 -11.79 6.97
C TYR A 56 -14.01 -12.35 8.36
N ASN A 57 -15.07 -12.63 9.10
CA ASN A 57 -14.99 -13.31 10.40
C ASN A 57 -15.28 -14.79 10.18
N PHE A 58 -14.48 -15.64 10.83
CA PHE A 58 -14.69 -17.07 10.94
C PHE A 58 -14.72 -17.41 12.43
N ASP A 59 -15.90 -17.68 12.96
CA ASP A 59 -16.05 -18.19 14.32
C ASP A 59 -15.76 -19.68 14.30
N LEU A 60 -14.68 -20.08 14.95
CA LEU A 60 -14.19 -21.45 14.99
C LEU A 60 -14.48 -22.07 16.35
N GLU A 61 -15.14 -23.22 16.34
CA GLU A 61 -15.30 -24.08 17.50
C GLU A 61 -13.96 -24.77 17.88
N PRO A 62 -13.86 -25.36 19.09
CA PRO A 62 -12.69 -26.12 19.49
C PRO A 62 -12.28 -27.18 18.45
N ASN A 63 -11.01 -27.12 18.01
CA ASN A 63 -10.42 -28.00 17.00
C ASN A 63 -10.98 -27.82 15.57
N GLU A 64 -11.88 -26.87 15.35
CA GLU A 64 -12.28 -26.46 14.02
C GLU A 64 -11.12 -25.76 13.30
N THR A 65 -11.12 -25.84 11.98
CA THR A 65 -10.08 -25.29 11.13
C THR A 65 -10.74 -24.63 9.94
N VAL A 66 -10.26 -23.43 9.59
CA VAL A 66 -10.63 -22.75 8.35
C VAL A 66 -9.48 -22.82 7.35
N CYS A 67 -9.82 -23.09 6.09
CA CYS A 67 -8.87 -23.12 4.99
C CYS A 67 -9.10 -21.98 4.01
N ILE A 68 -8.03 -21.27 3.67
CA ILE A 68 -8.07 -20.00 2.94
C ILE A 68 -7.13 -20.06 1.76
N VAL A 69 -7.61 -19.66 0.57
CA VAL A 69 -6.78 -19.53 -0.62
C VAL A 69 -6.58 -18.05 -0.92
N GLY A 70 -5.32 -17.60 -0.95
CA GLY A 70 -4.97 -16.23 -1.30
C GLY A 70 -4.08 -15.54 -0.26
N SER A 71 -3.55 -14.37 -0.64
CA SER A 71 -2.71 -13.56 0.25
C SER A 71 -3.57 -12.79 1.25
N ILE A 72 -3.24 -12.92 2.53
CA ILE A 72 -4.11 -12.47 3.61
C ILE A 72 -3.34 -11.81 4.75
N VAL A 73 -4.03 -10.91 5.44
CA VAL A 73 -3.74 -10.50 6.82
C VAL A 73 -4.68 -11.23 7.75
N VAL A 74 -4.16 -11.73 8.86
CA VAL A 74 -4.91 -12.48 9.86
C VAL A 74 -4.88 -11.73 11.20
N GLY A 75 -6.04 -11.66 11.85
CA GLY A 75 -6.23 -11.23 13.22
C GLY A 75 -7.06 -12.29 13.97
N GLY A 76 -6.99 -12.33 15.29
CA GLY A 76 -7.70 -13.33 16.08
C GLY A 76 -8.19 -12.78 17.41
N SER A 77 -9.35 -13.23 17.86
CA SER A 77 -9.86 -12.91 19.20
C SER A 77 -9.06 -13.57 20.33
N ALA A 78 -8.30 -14.60 20.00
CA ALA A 78 -7.40 -15.37 20.86
C ALA A 78 -6.20 -15.86 20.03
N ASP A 79 -5.23 -16.52 20.67
CA ASP A 79 -4.09 -17.11 19.97
C ASP A 79 -4.53 -18.17 18.95
N TYR A 80 -3.87 -18.19 17.79
CA TYR A 80 -4.15 -19.11 16.69
C TYR A 80 -2.86 -19.62 16.05
N HIS A 81 -2.99 -20.73 15.33
CA HIS A 81 -1.91 -21.33 14.55
C HIS A 81 -2.24 -21.28 13.06
N VAL A 82 -1.25 -20.95 12.25
CA VAL A 82 -1.34 -20.96 10.79
C VAL A 82 -0.33 -21.94 10.22
N ASP A 83 -0.82 -22.94 9.52
CA ASP A 83 -0.02 -23.73 8.58
C ASP A 83 -0.29 -23.19 7.17
N ALA A 84 0.70 -22.65 6.48
CA ALA A 84 0.52 -22.21 5.09
C ALA A 84 1.40 -22.97 4.13
N ALA A 85 0.80 -23.50 3.07
CA ALA A 85 1.50 -24.03 1.92
C ALA A 85 1.80 -22.88 0.94
N ILE A 86 3.09 -22.63 0.73
CA ILE A 86 3.61 -21.63 -0.21
C ILE A 86 4.30 -22.36 -1.35
N ALA A 87 3.91 -22.10 -2.60
CA ALA A 87 4.59 -22.69 -3.75
C ALA A 87 5.97 -22.03 -3.92
N LYS A 88 7.03 -22.84 -3.89
CA LYS A 88 8.43 -22.39 -3.98
C LYS A 88 9.10 -23.04 -5.17
N ALA A 89 9.81 -22.25 -5.98
CA ALA A 89 10.54 -22.83 -7.12
C ALA A 89 11.78 -23.59 -6.65
N THR A 90 11.86 -24.86 -7.03
CA THR A 90 13.02 -25.75 -6.81
C THR A 90 13.70 -26.11 -8.13
N LYS A 91 14.83 -26.82 -8.07
CA LYS A 91 15.53 -27.32 -9.28
C LYS A 91 14.68 -28.28 -10.12
N GLU A 92 13.79 -29.04 -9.48
CA GLU A 92 12.93 -30.05 -10.11
C GLU A 92 11.58 -29.46 -10.57
N GLY A 93 11.36 -28.17 -10.34
CA GLY A 93 10.09 -27.48 -10.57
C GLY A 93 9.51 -26.92 -9.27
N PRO A 94 8.45 -26.10 -9.35
CA PRO A 94 7.75 -25.61 -8.18
C PRO A 94 7.17 -26.72 -7.32
N LYS A 95 7.29 -26.60 -5.99
CA LYS A 95 6.70 -27.51 -5.01
C LYS A 95 6.08 -26.74 -3.85
N TRP A 96 5.09 -27.31 -3.19
CA TRP A 96 4.56 -26.78 -1.94
C TRP A 96 5.61 -26.88 -0.83
N GLU A 97 5.83 -25.77 -0.13
CA GLU A 97 6.55 -25.72 1.14
C GLU A 97 5.57 -25.29 2.22
N THR A 98 5.41 -26.12 3.25
CA THR A 98 4.55 -25.79 4.40
C THR A 98 5.35 -25.04 5.44
N ILE A 99 4.88 -23.85 5.80
CA ILE A 99 5.46 -22.98 6.82
C ILE A 99 4.41 -22.84 7.93
N SER A 100 4.80 -23.20 9.16
CA SER A 100 3.93 -23.19 10.33
C SER A 100 4.32 -22.06 11.29
N LYS A 101 3.33 -21.29 11.76
CA LYS A 101 3.58 -20.16 12.66
C LYS A 101 2.40 -19.84 13.55
N ASP A 102 2.70 -19.60 14.83
CA ASP A 102 1.72 -19.08 15.79
C ASP A 102 1.49 -17.59 15.58
N ASN A 103 0.24 -17.17 15.67
CA ASN A 103 -0.20 -15.77 15.57
C ASN A 103 0.37 -15.06 14.33
N ALA A 104 0.40 -15.77 13.20
CA ALA A 104 0.87 -15.25 11.94
C ALA A 104 -0.01 -14.09 11.49
N MET A 105 0.61 -12.93 11.26
CA MET A 105 -0.06 -11.73 10.78
C MET A 105 -0.29 -11.73 9.28
N PHE A 106 0.67 -12.24 8.50
CA PHE A 106 0.60 -12.22 7.04
C PHE A 106 0.88 -13.60 6.45
N VAL A 107 0.16 -13.94 5.40
CA VAL A 107 0.50 -15.03 4.48
C VAL A 107 0.56 -14.46 3.07
N VAL A 108 1.73 -14.58 2.43
CA VAL A 108 1.99 -14.00 1.12
C VAL A 108 2.59 -15.03 0.15
N PRO A 109 2.18 -15.03 -1.14
CA PRO A 109 2.74 -15.93 -2.15
C PRO A 109 4.21 -15.65 -2.40
N ASP A 110 4.93 -16.68 -2.85
CA ASP A 110 6.22 -16.49 -3.51
C ASP A 110 5.96 -16.03 -4.94
N ILE A 111 6.39 -14.80 -5.27
CA ILE A 111 6.22 -14.25 -6.61
C ILE A 111 7.53 -14.38 -7.35
N LYS A 112 7.53 -15.18 -8.42
CA LYS A 112 8.62 -15.26 -9.39
C LYS A 112 8.06 -14.95 -10.76
N ALA A 113 8.51 -13.86 -11.37
CA ALA A 113 8.19 -13.59 -12.76
C ALA A 113 9.14 -14.35 -13.68
N LYS A 114 8.58 -15.04 -14.66
CA LYS A 114 9.33 -15.63 -15.77
C LYS A 114 8.73 -15.11 -17.06
N VAL A 115 9.50 -14.33 -17.81
CA VAL A 115 9.05 -13.70 -19.05
C VAL A 115 9.89 -14.27 -20.20
N ASP A 116 9.30 -15.19 -20.97
CA ASP A 116 9.93 -15.74 -22.16
C ASP A 116 9.60 -14.88 -23.38
N ILE A 117 10.44 -13.88 -23.62
CA ILE A 117 10.25 -12.88 -24.67
C ILE A 117 10.58 -13.46 -26.05
N SER A 118 11.28 -14.61 -26.12
CA SER A 118 11.66 -15.27 -27.38
C SER A 118 10.45 -15.83 -28.15
N LYS A 119 9.34 -16.10 -27.44
CA LYS A 119 8.07 -16.58 -28.00
C LYS A 119 7.05 -15.46 -28.24
N MET A 120 7.35 -14.23 -27.84
CA MET A 120 6.44 -13.09 -27.93
C MET A 120 6.67 -12.30 -29.23
N LYS A 121 5.60 -12.03 -29.99
CA LYS A 121 5.67 -11.09 -31.11
C LYS A 121 5.84 -9.67 -30.55
N ILE A 122 6.77 -8.87 -31.09
CA ILE A 122 7.07 -7.49 -30.63
C ILE A 122 5.81 -6.61 -30.54
N SER A 123 4.86 -6.76 -31.47
CA SER A 123 3.58 -6.04 -31.44
C SER A 123 2.66 -6.45 -30.29
N LYS A 124 2.87 -7.63 -29.71
CA LYS A 124 2.15 -8.14 -28.52
C LYS A 124 2.91 -7.91 -27.23
N ILE A 125 4.22 -7.65 -27.26
CA ILE A 125 5.03 -7.35 -26.07
C ILE A 125 4.37 -6.25 -25.23
N LEU A 126 3.83 -5.19 -25.84
CA LEU A 126 3.14 -4.13 -25.09
C LEU A 126 1.82 -4.58 -24.44
N LYS A 127 1.10 -5.55 -25.01
CA LYS A 127 -0.16 -6.07 -24.48
C LYS A 127 0.07 -7.22 -23.47
N GLU A 128 1.17 -7.97 -23.63
CA GLU A 128 1.54 -9.12 -22.81
C GLU A 128 2.57 -8.76 -21.71
N LEU A 129 3.24 -7.61 -21.80
CA LEU A 129 3.87 -6.93 -20.66
C LEU A 129 2.80 -6.67 -19.57
N PHE A 130 1.52 -6.54 -19.88
CA PHE A 130 0.50 -6.48 -18.84
C PHE A 130 0.24 -7.80 -18.09
N ASN A 131 0.87 -8.90 -18.52
CA ASN A 131 0.70 -10.25 -17.98
C ASN A 131 1.98 -10.76 -17.28
N LEU A 132 2.94 -9.88 -16.95
CA LEU A 132 4.32 -10.26 -16.56
C LEU A 132 4.46 -10.94 -15.20
N VAL A 133 3.45 -10.83 -14.34
CA VAL A 133 3.51 -11.32 -12.96
C VAL A 133 2.65 -12.56 -12.85
N THR A 134 3.25 -13.72 -13.08
CA THR A 134 2.61 -15.00 -12.82
C THR A 134 2.90 -15.39 -11.37
N VAL A 135 1.86 -15.48 -10.55
CA VAL A 135 1.96 -16.18 -9.25
C VAL A 135 1.89 -17.67 -9.58
N ILE A 136 2.91 -18.44 -9.20
CA ILE A 136 2.98 -19.88 -9.54
C ILE A 136 1.75 -20.63 -8.99
N ALA A 137 1.39 -20.35 -7.74
CA ALA A 137 0.11 -20.72 -7.14
C ALA A 137 -0.19 -19.76 -5.97
N PRO A 138 -1.47 -19.40 -5.73
CA PRO A 138 -1.84 -18.66 -4.53
C PRO A 138 -1.51 -19.48 -3.28
N PRO A 139 -1.13 -18.84 -2.16
CA PRO A 139 -0.85 -19.59 -0.94
C PRO A 139 -2.15 -20.18 -0.40
N VAL A 140 -2.03 -21.34 0.23
CA VAL A 140 -3.14 -21.99 0.93
C VAL A 140 -2.82 -21.96 2.41
N SER A 141 -3.72 -21.41 3.23
CA SER A 141 -3.55 -21.31 4.68
C SER A 141 -4.58 -22.19 5.38
N LYS A 142 -4.14 -22.89 6.41
CA LYS A 142 -4.96 -23.66 7.33
C LYS A 142 -4.83 -23.03 8.71
N ILE A 143 -5.93 -22.53 9.25
CA ILE A 143 -5.93 -21.72 10.48
C ILE A 143 -6.81 -22.40 11.53
N LYS A 144 -6.28 -22.55 12.73
CA LYS A 144 -7.01 -23.12 13.88
C LYS A 144 -6.70 -22.35 15.15
N CYS A 145 -7.63 -22.36 16.10
CA CYS A 145 -7.41 -21.76 17.41
C CYS A 145 -6.41 -22.59 18.24
N ASN A 146 -5.56 -21.92 19.02
CA ASN A 146 -4.64 -22.60 19.91
C ASN A 146 -5.35 -23.16 21.15
N ASN A 147 -4.76 -24.21 21.73
CA ASN A 147 -5.19 -24.81 23.00
C ASN A 147 -6.63 -25.37 23.03
N GLY A 148 -7.19 -25.73 21.87
CA GLY A 148 -8.52 -26.36 21.78
C GLY A 148 -9.66 -25.46 22.30
N LYS A 149 -9.51 -24.14 22.18
CA LYS A 149 -10.55 -23.16 22.56
C LYS A 149 -11.24 -22.63 21.30
N ALA A 150 -12.49 -22.19 21.45
CA ALA A 150 -13.16 -21.42 20.41
C ALA A 150 -12.49 -20.05 20.22
N CYS A 151 -12.44 -19.56 18.99
CA CYS A 151 -11.95 -18.22 18.69
C CYS A 151 -12.54 -17.69 17.37
N THR A 152 -12.57 -16.37 17.23
CA THR A 152 -12.90 -15.72 15.96
C THR A 152 -11.62 -15.36 15.23
N ILE A 153 -11.49 -15.82 13.99
CA ILE A 153 -10.42 -15.44 13.07
C ILE A 153 -10.93 -14.37 12.11
N GLN A 154 -10.18 -13.28 12.00
CA GLN A 154 -10.42 -12.19 11.05
C GLN A 154 -9.43 -12.24 9.91
N ILE A 155 -9.96 -12.15 8.69
CA ILE A 155 -9.17 -12.23 7.47
C ILE A 155 -9.45 -11.05 6.57
N HIS A 156 -8.39 -10.33 6.21
CA HIS A 156 -8.46 -9.30 5.17
C HIS A 156 -7.60 -9.72 3.97
N PRO A 157 -8.16 -9.83 2.76
CA PRO A 157 -7.37 -10.12 1.57
C PRO A 157 -6.44 -8.94 1.26
N ILE A 158 -5.18 -9.20 0.96
CA ILE A 158 -4.21 -8.14 0.65
C ILE A 158 -3.46 -8.41 -0.65
N PRO A 159 -3.04 -7.37 -1.38
CA PRO A 159 -2.18 -7.56 -2.52
C PRO A 159 -0.75 -7.74 -2.02
N PRO A 160 -0.02 -8.77 -2.46
CA PRO A 160 1.36 -8.96 -2.06
C PRO A 160 2.25 -7.83 -2.59
N SER A 161 3.35 -7.56 -1.88
CA SER A 161 4.47 -6.81 -2.44
C SER A 161 5.28 -7.74 -3.34
N TYR A 162 5.93 -7.22 -4.38
CA TYR A 162 6.79 -8.02 -5.26
C TYR A 162 7.79 -7.17 -6.04
N GLN A 163 8.83 -7.82 -6.55
CA GLN A 163 9.78 -7.25 -7.50
C GLN A 163 9.93 -8.21 -8.67
N VAL A 164 9.92 -7.67 -9.89
CA VAL A 164 10.02 -8.39 -11.15
C VAL A 164 11.07 -7.74 -12.02
N GLU A 165 11.99 -8.55 -12.53
CA GLU A 165 13.04 -8.12 -13.45
C GLU A 165 12.90 -8.89 -14.77
N ILE A 166 13.03 -8.16 -15.88
CA ILE A 166 12.73 -8.66 -17.22
C ILE A 166 13.88 -8.27 -18.13
N LYS A 167 14.58 -9.28 -18.64
CA LYS A 167 15.76 -9.10 -19.50
C LYS A 167 15.60 -9.79 -20.85
N ASN A 168 15.97 -9.11 -21.93
CA ASN A 168 16.06 -9.69 -23.28
C ASN A 168 17.26 -9.13 -24.04
N GLU A 169 17.99 -9.99 -24.74
CA GLU A 169 19.21 -9.63 -25.47
C GLU A 169 19.20 -10.11 -26.94
N ILE A 170 18.08 -10.68 -27.43
CA ILE A 170 18.08 -11.41 -28.72
C ILE A 170 18.13 -10.47 -29.95
N LYS A 171 17.50 -9.27 -29.90
CA LYS A 171 17.47 -8.28 -31.00
C LYS A 171 17.32 -6.82 -30.57
N PHE A 172 16.73 -6.59 -29.40
CA PHE A 172 16.53 -5.29 -28.79
C PHE A 172 16.74 -5.48 -27.29
N ASN A 173 17.68 -4.73 -26.72
CA ASN A 173 18.06 -4.91 -25.32
C ASN A 173 16.94 -4.38 -24.42
N LEU A 174 16.24 -5.27 -23.74
CA LEU A 174 15.19 -4.91 -22.80
C LEU A 174 15.70 -5.18 -21.39
N ASP A 175 15.68 -4.17 -20.53
CA ASP A 175 15.92 -4.31 -19.09
C ASP A 175 14.84 -3.55 -18.33
N ILE A 176 13.85 -4.27 -17.79
CA ILE A 176 12.75 -3.68 -17.03
C ILE A 176 12.76 -4.21 -15.61
N SER A 177 12.79 -3.32 -14.63
CA SER A 177 12.57 -3.61 -13.22
C SER A 177 11.23 -3.03 -12.78
N PHE A 178 10.36 -3.85 -12.19
CA PHE A 178 9.09 -3.44 -11.64
C PHE A 178 9.04 -3.82 -10.16
N ARG A 179 8.80 -2.87 -9.28
CA ARG A 179 8.66 -3.08 -7.85
C ARG A 179 7.32 -2.53 -7.39
N PHE A 180 6.61 -3.34 -6.62
CA PHE A 180 5.34 -3.00 -6.03
C PHE A 180 5.39 -3.24 -4.53
N LYS A 181 5.10 -2.20 -3.75
CA LYS A 181 5.06 -2.22 -2.29
C LYS A 181 3.64 -2.00 -1.82
N SER A 182 3.08 -2.94 -1.06
CA SER A 182 1.81 -2.75 -0.36
C SER A 182 2.05 -2.30 1.08
N ILE A 183 1.31 -1.29 1.51
CA ILE A 183 1.27 -0.81 2.89
C ILE A 183 -0.11 -1.12 3.46
N PHE A 184 -0.18 -1.72 4.64
CA PHE A 184 -1.43 -2.01 5.34
C PHE A 184 -1.45 -1.30 6.70
N SER A 185 -2.55 -0.62 7.01
CA SER A 185 -2.68 0.15 8.25
C SER A 185 -4.02 -0.05 8.92
N THR A 186 -3.98 -0.17 10.24
CA THR A 186 -5.15 -0.28 11.13
C THR A 186 -5.18 0.81 12.20
N LYS A 187 -4.20 1.73 12.17
CA LYS A 187 -4.09 2.83 13.14
C LYS A 187 -5.34 3.69 13.19
N SER A 188 -5.76 4.09 14.38
CA SER A 188 -6.89 5.00 14.58
C SER A 188 -6.66 6.37 13.93
N THR A 189 -5.43 6.88 14.00
CA THR A 189 -4.94 8.11 13.35
C THR A 189 -3.58 7.82 12.74
N GLY A 190 -3.32 8.33 11.54
CA GLY A 190 -2.02 8.12 10.92
C GLY A 190 -1.91 8.65 9.51
N ALA A 191 -0.81 8.28 8.88
CA ALA A 191 -0.54 8.61 7.50
C ALA A 191 0.43 7.59 6.87
N PHE A 192 0.38 7.46 5.55
CA PHE A 192 1.40 6.77 4.75
C PHE A 192 1.56 7.43 3.39
N ASN A 193 2.68 7.13 2.74
CA ASN A 193 2.97 7.62 1.39
C ASN A 193 2.70 6.52 0.36
N ILE A 194 1.86 6.84 -0.62
CA ILE A 194 1.81 6.11 -1.89
C ILE A 194 2.76 6.79 -2.87
N LYS A 195 3.55 6.02 -3.58
CA LYS A 195 4.63 6.52 -4.44
C LYS A 195 4.44 6.00 -5.84
N TYR A 196 4.75 6.86 -6.81
CA TYR A 196 4.90 6.46 -8.19
C TYR A 196 6.25 6.97 -8.67
N LYS A 197 7.13 6.04 -9.05
CA LYS A 197 8.40 6.39 -9.65
C LYS A 197 8.63 5.58 -10.92
N THR A 198 8.85 6.27 -12.02
CA THR A 198 9.46 5.72 -13.24
C THR A 198 10.84 6.30 -13.44
N GLY A 199 11.75 5.47 -13.94
CA GLY A 199 13.05 5.89 -14.46
C GLY A 199 13.38 5.08 -15.70
N GLY A 200 14.26 5.57 -16.56
CA GLY A 200 14.71 4.77 -17.69
C GLY A 200 15.33 5.57 -18.83
N SER A 201 15.70 4.83 -19.87
CA SER A 201 16.21 5.37 -21.13
C SER A 201 15.70 4.55 -22.31
N VAL A 202 15.48 5.24 -23.43
CA VAL A 202 15.13 4.61 -24.71
C VAL A 202 16.20 5.00 -25.72
N SER A 203 16.71 4.02 -26.45
CA SER A 203 17.56 4.22 -27.61
C SER A 203 17.01 3.41 -28.79
N LYS A 204 17.67 3.54 -29.95
CA LYS A 204 17.31 2.76 -31.15
C LYS A 204 17.44 1.24 -30.94
N THR A 205 18.23 0.80 -29.97
CA THR A 205 18.59 -0.60 -29.75
C THR A 205 18.31 -1.11 -28.34
N ALA A 206 17.91 -0.23 -27.41
CA ALA A 206 17.67 -0.60 -26.01
C ALA A 206 16.51 0.16 -25.37
N LEU A 207 15.83 -0.50 -24.43
CA LEU A 207 14.89 0.09 -23.49
C LEU A 207 15.29 -0.36 -22.09
N THR A 208 15.63 0.61 -21.24
CA THR A 208 15.74 0.40 -19.80
C THR A 208 14.59 1.11 -19.12
N ALA A 209 13.89 0.43 -18.20
CA ALA A 209 12.85 1.06 -17.40
C ALA A 209 12.81 0.51 -15.98
N THR A 210 12.66 1.38 -15.00
CA THR A 210 12.34 1.02 -13.63
C THR A 210 10.99 1.62 -13.29
N VAL A 211 10.14 0.84 -12.64
CA VAL A 211 8.84 1.27 -12.14
C VAL A 211 8.74 0.85 -10.67
N ASP A 212 8.82 1.81 -9.75
CA ASP A 212 8.62 1.58 -8.32
C ASP A 212 7.28 2.19 -7.89
N LEU A 213 6.39 1.37 -7.35
CA LEU A 213 5.06 1.76 -6.89
C LEU A 213 4.87 1.41 -5.42
N SER A 214 4.20 2.29 -4.66
CA SER A 214 3.63 1.90 -3.37
C SER A 214 2.15 2.24 -3.29
N GLN A 215 1.35 1.28 -2.84
CA GLN A 215 -0.07 1.44 -2.58
C GLN A 215 -0.37 1.32 -1.08
N GLY A 216 -1.54 1.81 -0.67
CA GLY A 216 -2.00 1.75 0.70
C GLY A 216 -3.33 1.01 0.84
N LEU A 217 -3.50 0.31 1.96
CA LEU A 217 -4.74 -0.27 2.42
C LEU A 217 -4.98 0.17 3.86
N TYR A 218 -6.21 0.55 4.16
CA TYR A 218 -6.64 0.95 5.49
C TYR A 218 -7.86 0.16 5.94
N LEU A 219 -7.89 -0.19 7.22
CA LEU A 219 -9.00 -0.89 7.85
C LEU A 219 -9.21 -0.46 9.31
N SER A 220 -10.45 -0.23 9.71
CA SER A 220 -10.84 0.09 11.08
C SER A 220 -12.26 -0.35 11.39
N SER A 221 -12.59 -0.43 12.68
CA SER A 221 -13.94 -0.66 13.20
C SER A 221 -14.85 0.57 13.08
N THR A 222 -14.23 1.75 13.01
CA THR A 222 -14.90 3.06 13.03
C THR A 222 -14.54 3.86 11.79
N GLU A 223 -15.45 4.73 11.36
CA GLU A 223 -15.20 5.58 10.20
C GLU A 223 -14.10 6.60 10.49
N LYS A 224 -13.25 6.81 9.48
CA LYS A 224 -12.19 7.82 9.48
C LYS A 224 -12.41 8.81 8.35
N ASN A 225 -12.07 10.06 8.62
CA ASN A 225 -11.93 11.07 7.58
C ASN A 225 -10.56 10.94 6.94
N PHE A 226 -10.52 10.73 5.62
CA PHE A 226 -9.28 10.68 4.86
C PHE A 226 -9.03 12.00 4.14
N THR A 227 -7.77 12.43 4.12
CA THR A 227 -7.29 13.55 3.32
C THR A 227 -6.02 13.18 2.59
N TYR A 228 -5.67 13.94 1.56
CA TYR A 228 -4.44 13.76 0.80
C TYR A 228 -3.67 15.08 0.62
N THR A 229 -2.36 14.93 0.41
CA THR A 229 -1.49 15.94 -0.22
C THR A 229 -0.66 15.22 -1.27
N ARG A 230 -0.65 15.70 -2.53
CA ARG A 230 0.02 15.05 -3.66
C ARG A 230 1.08 15.94 -4.31
N ASP A 231 2.14 15.29 -4.80
CA ASP A 231 3.09 15.91 -5.71
C ASP A 231 2.44 16.22 -7.07
N GLU A 232 3.09 17.07 -7.88
CA GLU A 232 2.51 17.56 -9.14
C GLU A 232 2.23 16.45 -10.16
N LYS A 233 3.15 15.50 -10.33
CA LYS A 233 3.07 14.47 -11.37
C LYS A 233 2.38 13.18 -10.92
N VAL A 234 2.06 13.06 -9.63
CA VAL A 234 1.49 11.85 -9.03
C VAL A 234 0.11 12.16 -8.50
N ASP A 235 -0.81 11.27 -8.79
CA ASP A 235 -2.19 11.29 -8.32
C ASP A 235 -2.54 9.90 -7.76
N PHE A 236 -3.80 9.64 -7.45
CA PHE A 236 -4.22 8.35 -6.93
C PHE A 236 -5.67 8.01 -7.25
N LEU A 237 -5.99 6.72 -7.19
CA LEU A 237 -7.34 6.22 -7.03
C LEU A 237 -7.55 5.83 -5.57
N ALA A 238 -8.73 6.12 -5.03
CA ALA A 238 -9.20 5.50 -3.80
C ALA A 238 -10.46 4.64 -4.03
N GLY A 239 -10.65 3.64 -3.16
CA GLY A 239 -11.83 2.77 -3.19
C GLY A 239 -13.12 3.49 -2.84
N LYS A 240 -13.02 4.47 -1.95
CA LYS A 240 -14.03 5.51 -1.73
C LYS A 240 -13.36 6.85 -1.93
N ASP A 241 -13.83 7.58 -2.93
CA ASP A 241 -13.33 8.90 -3.29
C ASP A 241 -14.50 9.77 -3.76
N ASP A 242 -14.89 10.72 -2.92
CA ASP A 242 -16.03 11.59 -3.15
C ASP A 242 -15.64 12.78 -4.06
N TYR A 243 -14.34 12.99 -4.34
CA TYR A 243 -13.82 14.22 -4.96
C TYR A 243 -12.99 14.02 -6.23
N VAL A 244 -13.13 12.87 -6.89
CA VAL A 244 -12.44 12.57 -8.15
C VAL A 244 -13.18 13.11 -9.38
N GLY A 245 -12.52 14.02 -10.09
CA GLY A 245 -12.92 14.43 -11.44
C GLY A 245 -12.41 13.48 -12.52
N LYS A 246 -12.65 13.82 -13.81
CA LYS A 246 -12.06 13.11 -14.95
C LYS A 246 -11.40 14.09 -15.92
N PHE A 247 -10.20 13.78 -16.39
CA PHE A 247 -9.53 14.46 -17.49
C PHE A 247 -9.21 13.46 -18.60
N LEU A 248 -9.70 13.70 -19.83
CA LEU A 248 -9.60 12.74 -20.94
C LEU A 248 -10.15 11.34 -20.59
N GLY A 249 -11.17 11.27 -19.74
CA GLY A 249 -11.75 10.00 -19.26
C GLY A 249 -10.97 9.30 -18.16
N ILE A 250 -9.84 9.86 -17.71
CA ILE A 250 -8.99 9.32 -16.64
C ILE A 250 -9.31 10.04 -15.32
N PRO A 251 -9.60 9.32 -14.23
CA PRO A 251 -9.73 9.88 -12.88
C PRO A 251 -8.55 10.79 -12.51
N CYS A 252 -8.82 12.01 -12.03
CA CYS A 252 -7.76 12.91 -11.56
C CYS A 252 -8.28 13.92 -10.53
N HIS A 253 -7.45 14.24 -9.55
CA HIS A 253 -7.67 15.32 -8.61
C HIS A 253 -7.18 16.64 -9.19
N HIS A 254 -8.04 17.66 -9.13
CA HIS A 254 -7.67 19.00 -9.58
C HIS A 254 -6.74 19.69 -8.58
N ASP A 255 -7.05 19.59 -7.29
CA ASP A 255 -6.28 20.20 -6.22
C ASP A 255 -5.08 19.33 -5.82
N LYS A 256 -4.08 19.95 -5.19
CA LYS A 256 -2.89 19.26 -4.66
C LYS A 256 -3.12 18.72 -3.24
N GLU A 257 -4.20 19.14 -2.60
CA GLU A 257 -4.62 18.65 -1.29
C GLU A 257 -6.13 18.69 -1.18
N GLY A 258 -6.70 17.83 -0.35
CA GLY A 258 -8.14 17.82 -0.15
C GLY A 258 -8.65 16.62 0.63
N PRO A 259 -9.97 16.57 0.90
CA PRO A 259 -10.63 15.39 1.43
C PRO A 259 -10.74 14.30 0.37
N ILE A 260 -10.76 13.04 0.80
CA ILE A 260 -11.03 11.87 -0.05
C ILE A 260 -12.46 11.37 0.20
N GLY A 261 -12.83 11.23 1.47
CA GLY A 261 -14.12 10.69 1.90
C GLY A 261 -14.01 10.06 3.28
N ALA A 262 -15.16 9.74 3.87
CA ALA A 262 -15.21 9.05 5.16
C ALA A 262 -15.45 7.55 4.99
N SER A 263 -14.65 6.71 5.65
CA SER A 263 -14.87 5.26 5.60
C SER A 263 -14.20 4.48 6.72
N LYS A 264 -14.72 3.28 7.00
CA LYS A 264 -14.06 2.28 7.87
C LYS A 264 -12.86 1.63 7.19
N ASN A 265 -12.85 1.59 5.87
CA ASN A 265 -11.83 0.93 5.08
C ASN A 265 -11.64 1.65 3.75
N ASN A 266 -10.41 1.64 3.24
CA ASN A 266 -10.12 2.23 1.94
C ASN A 266 -8.86 1.59 1.35
N TRP A 267 -8.70 1.70 0.05
CA TRP A 267 -7.46 1.38 -0.65
C TRP A 267 -7.03 2.59 -1.45
N PHE A 268 -5.72 2.77 -1.64
CA PHE A 268 -5.15 3.91 -2.33
C PHE A 268 -4.09 3.43 -3.30
N ARG A 269 -4.27 3.70 -4.59
CA ARG A 269 -3.35 3.28 -5.65
C ARG A 269 -2.75 4.51 -6.31
N PRO A 270 -1.42 4.61 -6.39
CA PRO A 270 -0.78 5.73 -7.04
C PRO A 270 -1.02 5.67 -8.55
N MET A 271 -1.12 6.84 -9.17
CA MET A 271 -1.21 6.99 -10.61
C MET A 271 -0.51 8.27 -11.08
N PHE A 272 -0.54 8.51 -12.38
CA PHE A 272 -0.09 9.78 -12.95
C PHE A 272 -1.17 10.83 -12.90
N ASN A 273 -0.79 12.05 -12.54
CA ASN A 273 -1.63 13.20 -12.87
C ASN A 273 -1.43 13.57 -14.34
N VAL A 274 -2.25 12.98 -15.21
CA VAL A 274 -2.17 13.16 -16.67
C VAL A 274 -2.37 14.62 -17.07
N LYS A 275 -3.19 15.36 -16.33
CA LYS A 275 -3.41 16.79 -16.56
C LYS A 275 -2.12 17.58 -16.36
N ASP A 276 -1.40 17.35 -15.27
CA ASP A 276 -0.18 18.07 -14.94
C ASP A 276 1.00 17.65 -15.82
N ILE A 277 1.09 16.37 -16.24
CA ILE A 277 2.14 15.90 -17.16
C ILE A 277 1.96 16.43 -18.59
N LEU A 278 0.72 16.54 -19.08
CA LEU A 278 0.43 16.95 -20.45
C LEU A 278 0.41 18.47 -20.67
N LYS A 279 0.41 19.28 -19.61
CA LYS A 279 0.48 20.75 -19.72
C LYS A 279 1.75 21.24 -20.43
N ASP A 280 2.85 20.49 -20.32
CA ASP A 280 4.15 20.88 -20.85
C ASP A 280 4.57 20.09 -22.10
N LEU A 281 3.64 19.59 -22.92
CA LEU A 281 3.99 18.90 -24.17
C LEU A 281 4.80 19.83 -25.09
N THR A 282 5.93 19.34 -25.57
CA THR A 282 6.80 20.08 -26.50
C THR A 282 6.56 19.58 -27.91
N PHE A 283 6.38 20.49 -28.85
CA PHE A 283 6.29 20.17 -30.28
C PHE A 283 7.67 20.28 -30.92
N SER A 284 8.09 19.25 -31.66
CA SER A 284 9.26 19.26 -32.53
C SER A 284 8.84 18.85 -33.94
N LEU A 285 9.48 19.45 -34.96
CA LEU A 285 9.28 19.11 -36.37
C LEU A 285 9.95 17.77 -36.73
N ASN A 286 10.93 17.33 -35.94
CA ASN A 286 11.51 16.01 -36.06
C ASN A 286 10.67 15.01 -35.25
N VAL A 287 10.01 14.07 -35.95
CA VAL A 287 9.13 13.06 -35.33
C VAL A 287 9.88 12.24 -34.28
N TRP A 288 11.16 11.95 -34.47
CA TRP A 288 11.93 11.18 -33.49
C TRP A 288 12.25 12.00 -32.24
N GLU A 289 12.64 13.27 -32.38
CA GLU A 289 12.87 14.17 -31.22
C GLU A 289 11.56 14.46 -30.48
N PHE A 290 10.47 14.68 -31.21
CA PHE A 290 9.14 14.83 -30.61
C PHE A 290 8.73 13.60 -29.79
N VAL A 291 8.96 12.40 -30.34
CA VAL A 291 8.68 11.14 -29.65
C VAL A 291 9.63 11.00 -28.46
N GLU A 292 10.93 11.13 -28.64
CA GLU A 292 11.93 10.98 -27.58
C GLU A 292 11.71 11.95 -26.40
N ASP A 293 11.49 13.24 -26.67
CA ASP A 293 11.31 14.26 -25.63
C ASP A 293 10.00 14.10 -24.86
N ASN A 294 8.92 13.73 -25.53
CA ASN A 294 7.66 13.48 -24.83
C ASN A 294 7.68 12.12 -24.13
N LEU A 295 8.33 11.09 -24.67
CA LEU A 295 8.53 9.81 -23.97
C LEU A 295 9.36 9.99 -22.69
N LYS A 296 10.44 10.79 -22.72
CA LYS A 296 11.27 11.11 -21.53
C LYS A 296 10.47 11.70 -20.37
N LYS A 297 9.44 12.51 -20.67
CA LYS A 297 8.55 13.11 -19.63
C LYS A 297 7.71 12.08 -18.89
N PHE A 298 7.38 10.95 -19.53
CA PHE A 298 6.66 9.85 -18.88
C PHE A 298 7.60 8.82 -18.23
N ILE A 299 8.85 8.74 -18.69
CA ILE A 299 9.83 7.75 -18.20
C ILE A 299 10.54 8.22 -16.94
N ASN A 300 10.56 9.53 -16.65
CA ASN A 300 11.18 10.09 -15.44
C ASN A 300 10.15 10.83 -14.59
N ILE A 301 9.27 10.06 -13.96
CA ILE A 301 8.32 10.58 -12.99
C ILE A 301 8.78 10.12 -11.62
N ASP A 302 8.92 11.05 -10.68
CA ASP A 302 9.16 10.72 -9.27
C ASP A 302 8.23 11.60 -8.45
N GLY A 303 7.46 10.96 -7.58
CA GLY A 303 6.56 11.67 -6.70
C GLY A 303 5.78 10.73 -5.80
N SER A 304 5.04 11.36 -4.90
CA SER A 304 4.27 10.71 -3.86
C SER A 304 3.01 11.46 -3.53
N THR A 305 2.05 10.73 -3.01
CA THR A 305 0.88 11.27 -2.33
C THR A 305 0.91 10.80 -0.89
N VAL A 306 0.81 11.75 0.03
CA VAL A 306 0.62 11.49 1.46
C VAL A 306 -0.87 11.33 1.69
N ILE A 307 -1.27 10.16 2.18
CA ILE A 307 -2.65 9.91 2.64
C ILE A 307 -2.64 10.00 4.16
N THR A 308 -3.54 10.80 4.72
CA THR A 308 -3.70 10.95 6.18
C THR A 308 -5.13 10.64 6.59
N TRP A 309 -5.31 10.16 7.82
CA TRP A 309 -6.62 9.87 8.36
C TRP A 309 -6.71 10.13 9.86
N ALA A 310 -7.91 10.48 10.30
CA ALA A 310 -8.25 10.67 11.70
C ALA A 310 -9.69 10.17 11.99
N PRO A 311 -10.01 9.83 13.25
CA PRO A 311 -11.39 9.53 13.64
C PRO A 311 -12.34 10.64 13.24
N MET A 312 -13.54 10.29 12.78
CA MET A 312 -14.61 11.28 12.65
C MET A 312 -14.94 11.82 14.04
N ALA A 313 -15.05 13.15 14.16
CA ALA A 313 -15.62 13.73 15.36
C ALA A 313 -17.04 13.17 15.52
N GLN A 314 -17.34 12.55 16.67
CA GLN A 314 -18.72 12.15 16.98
C GLN A 314 -19.57 13.41 16.92
N SER A 315 -20.53 13.47 16.00
CA SER A 315 -21.52 14.54 16.03
C SER A 315 -22.27 14.41 17.35
N LEU A 316 -22.13 15.42 18.20
CA LEU A 316 -23.01 15.64 19.34
C LEU A 316 -24.39 16.02 18.81
N SER A 317 -25.15 15.07 18.25
CA SER A 317 -26.55 15.30 17.93
C SER A 317 -27.34 14.00 17.80
N THR A 318 -28.26 13.87 18.75
CA THR A 318 -29.54 13.15 18.71
C THR A 318 -29.51 11.62 18.64
N LYS A 319 -29.92 11.03 19.77
CA LYS A 319 -30.63 9.76 19.96
C LYS A 319 -31.12 9.13 18.63
N ALA A 320 -30.25 8.38 17.98
CA ALA A 320 -30.63 7.34 17.04
C ALA A 320 -30.04 6.07 17.61
N ASN A 321 -30.85 5.01 17.71
CA ASN A 321 -30.51 3.73 18.32
C ASN A 321 -29.10 3.27 17.91
N ILE A 322 -28.15 3.46 18.82
CA ILE A 322 -26.84 2.85 18.76
C ILE A 322 -27.12 1.37 18.97
N THR A 323 -27.08 0.58 17.90
CA THR A 323 -26.84 -0.84 18.09
C THR A 323 -25.51 -0.96 18.80
N ASP A 324 -25.61 -1.33 20.08
CA ASP A 324 -24.53 -1.54 21.03
C ASP A 324 -23.52 -2.56 20.48
N ASN A 325 -22.41 -2.03 19.96
CA ASN A 325 -21.02 -2.50 20.03
C ASN A 325 -20.32 -2.19 18.70
N PRO A 326 -19.24 -1.39 18.69
CA PRO A 326 -18.42 -1.25 17.49
C PRO A 326 -17.93 -2.64 17.07
N GLU A 327 -18.04 -2.92 15.76
CA GLU A 327 -17.53 -4.15 15.15
C GLU A 327 -16.09 -4.38 15.61
N LYS A 328 -15.82 -5.45 16.36
CA LYS A 328 -14.52 -5.64 17.00
C LYS A 328 -13.49 -5.99 15.94
N VAL A 329 -12.43 -5.20 15.83
CA VAL A 329 -11.31 -5.48 14.94
C VAL A 329 -10.18 -6.11 15.74
N TYR A 330 -9.73 -7.30 15.32
CA TYR A 330 -8.70 -8.10 15.98
C TYR A 330 -7.30 -7.91 15.37
N PHE A 331 -7.18 -7.06 14.36
CA PHE A 331 -5.87 -6.65 13.86
C PHE A 331 -5.21 -5.70 14.85
N GLU A 332 -3.92 -5.91 15.11
CA GLU A 332 -3.13 -5.02 15.96
C GLU A 332 -3.03 -3.62 15.33
N GLU A 333 -3.06 -2.56 16.16
CA GLU A 333 -3.15 -1.16 15.72
C GLU A 333 -1.79 -0.61 15.24
N LEU A 334 -1.41 -0.93 14.01
CA LEU A 334 -0.08 -0.62 13.46
C LEU A 334 -0.13 -0.36 11.95
N THR A 335 1.00 0.04 11.40
CA THR A 335 1.19 0.26 9.96
C THR A 335 2.36 -0.57 9.48
N TYR A 336 2.08 -1.50 8.57
CA TYR A 336 2.99 -2.55 8.13
C TYR A 336 3.34 -2.40 6.66
N SER A 337 4.58 -2.73 6.30
CA SER A 337 4.90 -3.04 4.90
C SER A 337 4.60 -4.50 4.66
N VAL A 338 3.72 -4.82 3.72
CA VAL A 338 3.47 -6.21 3.33
C VAL A 338 4.78 -6.81 2.80
N PRO A 339 5.22 -7.97 3.30
CA PRO A 339 6.44 -8.61 2.84
C PRO A 339 6.42 -8.90 1.33
N ALA A 340 7.59 -8.76 0.68
CA ALA A 340 7.74 -9.03 -0.76
C ALA A 340 8.18 -10.47 -1.08
N ASN A 341 8.77 -11.15 -0.09
CA ASN A 341 9.14 -12.55 -0.20
C ASN A 341 7.94 -13.41 0.20
N GLY A 342 7.74 -14.55 -0.47
CA GLY A 342 6.67 -15.47 -0.11
C GLY A 342 6.93 -16.14 1.23
N GLY A 343 5.91 -16.24 2.07
CA GLY A 343 6.06 -16.81 3.41
C GLY A 343 4.89 -16.52 4.36
N VAL A 344 5.12 -16.90 5.62
CA VAL A 344 4.23 -16.66 6.76
C VAL A 344 4.98 -15.80 7.77
N TYR A 345 4.38 -14.68 8.17
CA TYR A 345 5.07 -13.65 8.94
C TYR A 345 4.28 -13.29 10.19
N ASP A 346 4.97 -13.20 11.33
CA ASP A 346 4.44 -12.59 12.55
C ASP A 346 4.88 -11.12 12.68
N LYS A 347 4.51 -10.48 13.78
CA LYS A 347 4.87 -9.09 14.07
C LYS A 347 6.39 -8.83 14.14
N LYS A 348 7.20 -9.83 14.49
CA LYS A 348 8.66 -9.69 14.63
C LYS A 348 9.34 -9.71 13.26
N ASP A 349 8.72 -10.35 12.27
CA ASP A 349 9.30 -10.46 10.93
C ASP A 349 8.93 -9.28 10.01
N VAL A 350 7.90 -8.51 10.36
CA VAL A 350 7.34 -7.46 9.49
C VAL A 350 7.93 -6.10 9.85
N GLY A 351 8.60 -5.47 8.89
CA GLY A 351 9.08 -4.10 9.04
C GLY A 351 7.93 -3.09 9.19
N LEU A 352 8.05 -2.18 10.15
CA LEU A 352 7.17 -1.03 10.28
C LEU A 352 7.25 -0.18 9.00
N ALA A 353 6.10 0.09 8.39
CA ALA A 353 6.06 0.83 7.13
C ALA A 353 6.52 2.28 7.30
N ASP A 354 7.03 2.85 6.20
CA ASP A 354 7.46 4.24 6.07
C ASP A 354 6.32 5.21 6.38
N ALA A 355 6.10 5.47 7.66
CA ALA A 355 5.32 6.60 8.12
C ALA A 355 5.98 7.88 7.56
N PRO A 356 5.20 8.90 7.17
CA PRO A 356 5.74 10.16 6.68
C PRO A 356 6.78 10.71 7.65
N TRP A 357 7.77 11.45 7.15
CA TRP A 357 8.88 11.94 7.98
C TRP A 357 8.37 12.66 9.24
N TYR A 358 7.29 13.43 9.15
CA TYR A 358 6.71 14.14 10.30
C TYR A 358 6.13 13.21 11.38
N VAL A 359 5.68 12.01 11.04
CA VAL A 359 5.22 10.98 12.00
C VAL A 359 6.43 10.29 12.64
N ARG A 360 7.48 10.00 11.86
CA ARG A 360 8.75 9.46 12.38
C ARG A 360 9.44 10.41 13.36
N TYR A 361 9.32 11.72 13.11
CA TYR A 361 9.90 12.77 13.94
C TYR A 361 8.86 13.45 14.85
N GLN A 362 7.69 12.84 15.09
CA GLN A 362 6.63 13.47 15.89
C GLN A 362 7.11 13.83 17.30
N LEU A 363 7.90 12.95 17.94
CA LEU A 363 8.57 13.21 19.22
C LEU A 363 9.59 14.37 19.13
N VAL A 364 10.35 14.44 18.04
CA VAL A 364 11.33 15.52 17.81
C VAL A 364 10.64 16.85 17.54
N MET A 365 9.52 16.86 16.80
CA MET A 365 8.72 18.06 16.55
C MET A 365 8.05 18.58 17.83
N ILE A 366 7.56 17.68 18.70
CA ILE A 366 7.05 18.04 20.03
C ILE A 366 8.16 18.69 20.87
N LEU A 367 9.37 18.13 20.84
CA LEU A 367 10.55 18.72 21.52
C LEU A 367 10.89 20.11 20.96
N CYS A 368 10.94 20.28 19.64
CA CYS A 368 11.19 21.60 19.02
C CYS A 368 10.11 22.62 19.40
N ALA A 369 8.83 22.24 19.38
CA ALA A 369 7.72 23.10 19.79
C ALA A 369 7.83 23.51 21.28
N ALA A 370 8.21 22.58 22.16
CA ALA A 370 8.43 22.87 23.58
C ALA A 370 9.57 23.88 23.79
N VAL A 371 10.69 23.75 23.05
CA VAL A 371 11.81 24.70 23.11
C VAL A 371 11.40 26.10 22.67
N ILE A 372 10.62 26.22 21.59
CA ILE A 372 10.09 27.50 21.11
C ILE A 372 9.20 28.15 22.18
N ILE A 373 8.30 27.38 22.81
CA ILE A 373 7.42 27.90 23.87
C ILE A 373 8.22 28.39 25.08
N VAL A 374 9.22 27.63 25.53
CA VAL A 374 10.12 28.06 26.63
C VAL A 374 10.86 29.35 26.26
N GLY A 375 11.34 29.45 25.02
CA GLY A 375 11.98 30.67 24.50
C GLY A 375 11.05 31.89 24.51
N ILE A 376 9.79 31.72 24.11
CA ILE A 376 8.77 32.78 24.15
C ILE A 376 8.49 33.20 25.60
N ILE A 377 8.32 32.25 26.53
CA ILE A 377 8.09 32.55 27.95
C ILE A 377 9.28 33.33 28.54
N ALA A 378 10.51 32.89 28.26
CA ALA A 378 11.72 33.57 28.73
C ALA A 378 11.83 35.00 28.16
N ALA A 379 11.51 35.19 26.88
CA ALA A 379 11.49 36.51 26.26
C ALA A 379 10.43 37.44 26.89
N VAL A 380 9.23 36.92 27.16
CA VAL A 380 8.16 37.68 27.84
C VAL A 380 8.58 38.05 29.26
N VAL A 381 9.17 37.12 30.02
CA VAL A 381 9.69 37.40 31.38
C VAL A 381 10.80 38.45 31.34
N ALA A 382 11.74 38.36 30.40
CA ALA A 382 12.79 39.35 30.23
C ALA A 382 12.22 40.75 29.89
N ILE A 383 11.24 40.83 28.99
CA ILE A 383 10.57 42.09 28.64
C ILE A 383 9.81 42.68 29.85
N VAL A 384 9.11 41.84 30.63
CA VAL A 384 8.40 42.28 31.84
C VAL A 384 9.37 42.75 32.91
N LEU A 385 10.47 42.04 33.14
CA LEU A 385 11.51 42.44 34.09
C LEU A 385 12.20 43.74 33.66
N VAL A 386 12.54 43.91 32.38
CA VAL A 386 13.13 45.14 31.86
C VAL A 386 12.15 46.33 31.95
N LYS A 387 10.85 46.11 31.70
CA LYS A 387 9.82 47.14 31.95
C LYS A 387 9.68 47.49 33.43
N LYS A 388 9.82 46.51 34.35
CA LYS A 388 9.79 46.75 35.80
C LYS A 388 11.01 47.54 36.27
N TYR A 389 12.21 47.22 35.78
CA TYR A 389 13.44 47.96 36.09
C TYR A 389 13.41 49.41 35.57
N LYS A 390 12.91 49.63 34.34
CA LYS A 390 12.75 51.00 33.80
C LYS A 390 11.72 51.85 34.57
N LYS A 391 10.77 51.23 35.27
CA LYS A 391 9.78 51.96 36.09
C LYS A 391 10.35 52.34 37.46
N ASN A 392 11.25 51.54 38.01
CA ASN A 392 11.93 51.86 39.28
C ASN A 392 13.03 52.91 39.11
N ASP A 393 13.68 52.99 37.95
CA ASP A 393 14.69 54.03 37.66
C ASP A 393 14.09 55.42 37.38
N SER A 394 12.79 55.50 37.09
CA SER A 394 12.08 56.79 36.92
C SER A 394 11.60 57.40 38.24
N GLU A 395 11.57 56.65 39.35
CA GLU A 395 11.19 57.18 40.67
C GLU A 395 12.39 57.69 41.49
N THR A 396 13.63 57.31 41.15
CA THR A 396 14.85 57.75 41.86
C THR A 396 15.51 59.02 41.32
N LYS A 397 15.01 59.62 40.24
CA LYS A 397 15.55 60.88 39.67
C LYS A 397 14.75 62.15 40.01
N GLY A 398 13.93 62.11 41.06
CA GLY A 398 13.09 63.22 41.51
C GLY A 398 13.43 63.80 42.89
N ALA A 399 14.49 63.34 43.56
CA ALA A 399 14.90 63.84 44.87
C ALA A 399 16.43 63.99 44.90
N ASP A 400 16.93 65.03 44.23
CA ASP A 400 18.15 65.77 44.61
C ASP A 400 18.39 66.86 43.55
N ALA A 401 17.66 67.96 43.71
CA ALA A 401 17.97 69.25 43.12
C ALA A 401 17.44 70.36 44.06
N VAL A 402 18.25 70.66 45.09
CA VAL A 402 18.32 71.97 45.77
C VAL A 402 19.79 72.33 45.88
#